data_AF-A0A3D5AQP7-F1
#
_entry.id   AF-A0A3D5AQP7-F1
#
_cell.length_a   1.000
_cell.length_b   1.000
_cell.length_c   1.000
_cell.angle_alpha   90.00
_cell.angle_beta   90.00
_cell.angle_gamma   90.00
#
_symmetry.space_group_name_H-M   'P 1'
#
loop_
_entity.id
_entity.type
_entity.pdbx_description
1 polymer ?
#
loop_
_entity_poly.entity_id
_entity_poly.type
_entity_poly.pdbx_seq_one_letter_code
_entity_poly.pdbx_strand_id
1 'polypeptide(L)'
;MIVVTGVRTCALPIFASYEWRFHHETLRELVDNPDELRELRDRLTEKLSPTTDNPSRARLLSLRAVVSRILGDLTKALSDGKMALVHAEATGELRRIAIAKARLAHVLQWRGDFAEADRLFAEANSTELPDRLRATMHEHAGRSCLDQGRYMEAFNHFESALELRKVEDPELIARTEMALDAVSLKIAENGMGPYPRSREEILQVSKPPVAKFDERVQCWGFVDGEGRTVIAPAFADVQPFRDGVGWVRRRETQAWELIDETGQKQIDASVGLTGVGSFSEGLAWVSKDGAGGWIAIDKFGRVVISTGFEDVRPFRRGLAAVRRGGWGAVDKQGRVVVPFQFTGFATALTDGRYVDGFSDEGLAIVDAAGRKGVVDRTGAMVVPPVHPALVIHPVAFLIAGPEGRWGALDRKGRPFIDPMLPSRQAVMEELDRLLADTKPVL
;
A
#
# COMPACT_ATOMS: atom_id res chain seq x y z
N MET A 1 -22.67 26.20 26.96
CA MET A 1 -23.84 25.68 26.23
C MET A 1 -23.89 26.43 24.90
N ILE A 2 -23.26 25.90 23.86
CA ILE A 2 -23.31 26.46 22.50
C ILE A 2 -23.50 25.25 21.59
N VAL A 3 -24.70 25.12 21.05
CA VAL A 3 -25.09 24.10 20.06
C VAL A 3 -24.99 24.78 18.70
N VAL A 4 -24.20 24.22 17.77
CA VAL A 4 -24.14 24.68 16.38
C VAL A 4 -24.65 23.55 15.49
N THR A 5 -25.84 23.74 14.91
CA THR A 5 -26.48 22.84 13.96
C THR A 5 -26.00 23.11 12.53
N GLY A 6 -25.61 22.07 11.80
CA GLY A 6 -25.28 22.11 10.36
C GLY A 6 -26.12 21.12 9.53
N VAL A 7 -26.51 21.56 8.34
CA VAL A 7 -27.57 21.02 7.45
C VAL A 7 -27.17 19.73 6.71
N ARG A 8 -28.20 18.90 6.42
CA ARG A 8 -28.20 17.56 5.80
C ARG A 8 -27.90 17.56 4.29
N THR A 9 -27.12 16.58 3.82
CA THR A 9 -27.23 15.99 2.47
C THR A 9 -26.89 14.48 2.47
N CYS A 10 -27.49 13.77 1.51
CA CYS A 10 -27.71 12.32 1.48
C CYS A 10 -26.47 11.46 1.15
N ALA A 11 -25.93 10.72 2.13
CA ALA A 11 -25.22 9.45 1.98
C ALA A 11 -24.96 8.83 3.37
N LEU A 12 -25.86 7.98 3.89
CA LEU A 12 -25.79 7.36 5.24
C LEU A 12 -24.92 8.13 6.27
N PRO A 13 -25.41 9.26 6.81
CA PRO A 13 -24.63 10.15 7.66
C PRO A 13 -24.60 9.68 9.12
N ILE A 14 -24.61 8.37 9.39
CA ILE A 14 -24.89 7.90 10.77
C ILE A 14 -23.65 8.01 11.67
N PHE A 15 -22.46 7.75 11.13
CA PHE A 15 -21.20 8.00 11.86
C PHE A 15 -20.81 9.48 11.86
N ALA A 16 -21.28 10.25 10.87
CA ALA A 16 -20.96 11.67 10.71
C ALA A 16 -21.71 12.54 11.73
N SER A 17 -22.87 12.08 12.19
CA SER A 17 -23.71 12.77 13.18
C SER A 17 -23.49 12.30 14.61
N TYR A 18 -22.65 11.28 14.83
CA TYR A 18 -22.37 10.77 16.17
C TYR A 18 -21.18 11.53 16.75
N GLU A 19 -21.41 12.28 17.84
CA GLU A 19 -20.35 12.97 18.56
C GLU A 19 -19.52 11.92 19.33
N TRP A 20 -18.37 11.55 18.77
CA TRP A 20 -17.48 10.58 19.40
C TRP A 20 -16.77 11.19 20.60
N ARG A 21 -17.05 10.64 21.78
CA ARG A 21 -16.29 10.90 22.99
C ARG A 21 -15.22 9.84 23.17
N PHE A 22 -14.08 10.24 23.72
CA PHE A 22 -12.97 9.34 24.00
C PHE A 22 -12.66 9.37 25.48
N HIS A 23 -12.35 8.21 26.04
CA HIS A 23 -11.84 8.14 27.40
C HIS A 23 -10.47 8.84 27.44
N HIS A 24 -10.29 9.79 28.36
CA HIS A 24 -9.08 10.63 28.39
C HIS A 24 -7.78 9.81 28.61
N GLU A 25 -7.84 8.72 29.37
CA GLU A 25 -6.66 7.85 29.57
C GLU A 25 -6.44 6.77 28.49
N THR A 26 -7.49 6.04 28.08
CA THR A 26 -7.33 4.90 27.16
C THR A 26 -7.49 5.30 25.70
N LEU A 27 -7.97 6.52 25.43
CA LEU A 27 -8.31 7.03 24.10
C LEU A 27 -9.29 6.13 23.32
N ARG A 28 -10.05 5.28 24.03
CA ARG A 28 -11.07 4.42 23.46
C ARG A 28 -12.39 5.17 23.30
N GLU A 29 -13.15 4.82 22.27
CA GLU A 29 -14.49 5.36 22.05
C GLU A 29 -15.40 5.06 23.24
N LEU A 30 -16.07 6.10 23.75
CA LEU A 30 -17.14 6.00 24.75
C LEU A 30 -18.49 5.95 24.05
N VAL A 31 -19.38 5.12 24.59
CA VAL A 31 -20.73 4.92 24.06
C VAL A 31 -21.74 5.50 25.02
N ASP A 32 -22.37 6.61 24.63
CA ASP A 32 -23.42 7.24 25.43
C ASP A 32 -24.75 6.50 25.29
N ASN A 33 -25.06 5.95 24.11
CA ASN A 33 -26.28 5.18 23.85
C ASN A 33 -26.01 3.87 23.08
N PRO A 34 -25.86 2.72 23.78
CA PRO A 34 -25.63 1.43 23.14
C PRO A 34 -26.79 0.92 22.27
N ASP A 35 -28.02 1.34 22.52
CA ASP A 35 -29.20 0.87 21.77
C ASP A 35 -29.21 1.41 20.34
N GLU A 36 -28.85 2.69 20.15
CA GLU A 36 -28.69 3.28 18.81
C GLU A 36 -27.63 2.54 17.97
N LEU A 37 -26.54 2.10 18.61
CA LEU A 37 -25.52 1.31 17.95
C LEU A 37 -26.02 -0.09 17.58
N ARG A 38 -26.87 -0.71 18.42
CA ARG A 38 -27.52 -1.99 18.07
C ARG A 38 -28.44 -1.85 16.86
N GLU A 39 -29.29 -0.83 16.84
CA GLU A 39 -30.15 -0.53 15.68
C GLU A 39 -29.34 -0.23 14.41
N LEU A 40 -28.20 0.46 14.53
CA LEU A 40 -27.28 0.67 13.41
C LEU A 40 -26.70 -0.66 12.90
N ARG A 41 -26.26 -1.54 13.80
CA ARG A 41 -25.74 -2.87 13.44
C ARG A 41 -26.78 -3.70 12.69
N ASP A 42 -28.04 -3.62 13.12
CA ASP A 42 -29.15 -4.36 12.50
C ASP A 42 -29.44 -3.82 11.09
N ARG A 43 -29.52 -2.49 10.92
CA ARG A 43 -29.64 -1.85 9.60
C ARG A 43 -28.47 -2.17 8.66
N LEU A 44 -27.24 -2.27 9.18
CA LEU A 44 -26.08 -2.68 8.40
C LEU A 44 -26.20 -4.14 7.94
N THR A 45 -26.76 -5.01 8.79
CA THR A 45 -27.00 -6.43 8.49
C THR A 45 -28.07 -6.62 7.42
N GLU A 46 -29.17 -5.88 7.51
CA GLU A 46 -30.23 -5.87 6.50
C GLU A 46 -29.68 -5.47 5.12
N LYS A 47 -28.84 -4.43 5.07
CA LYS A 47 -28.19 -3.97 3.82
C LYS A 47 -27.14 -4.94 3.30
N LEU A 48 -26.42 -5.62 4.18
CA LEU A 48 -25.39 -6.57 3.78
C LEU A 48 -25.99 -7.82 3.12
N SER A 49 -27.16 -8.27 3.58
CA SER A 49 -27.81 -9.50 3.14
C SER A 49 -28.02 -9.60 1.61
N PRO A 50 -28.58 -8.58 0.92
CA PRO A 50 -28.73 -8.61 -0.54
C PRO A 50 -27.47 -8.19 -1.31
N THR A 51 -26.43 -7.70 -0.65
CA THR A 51 -25.27 -7.10 -1.33
C THR A 51 -24.27 -8.15 -1.79
N THR A 52 -23.98 -8.19 -3.10
CA THR A 52 -23.10 -9.19 -3.72
C THR A 52 -21.76 -8.64 -4.19
N ASP A 53 -21.64 -7.33 -4.45
CA ASP A 53 -20.41 -6.73 -4.97
C ASP A 53 -19.34 -6.52 -3.89
N ASN A 54 -18.08 -6.77 -4.25
CA ASN A 54 -16.95 -6.68 -3.33
C ASN A 54 -16.80 -5.28 -2.67
N PRO A 55 -16.88 -4.15 -3.39
CA PRO A 55 -16.75 -2.81 -2.80
C PRO A 55 -17.78 -2.53 -1.68
N SER A 56 -19.06 -2.82 -1.94
CA SER A 56 -20.14 -2.54 -0.99
C SER A 56 -20.10 -3.51 0.19
N ARG A 57 -19.80 -4.79 -0.04
CA ARG A 57 -19.61 -5.77 1.03
C ARG A 57 -18.46 -5.38 1.95
N ALA A 58 -17.30 -5.03 1.39
CA ALA A 58 -16.15 -4.57 2.14
C ALA A 58 -16.51 -3.37 3.04
N ARG A 59 -17.21 -2.36 2.49
CA ARG A 59 -17.66 -1.18 3.26
C ARG A 59 -18.63 -1.56 4.39
N LEU A 60 -19.68 -2.33 4.09
CA LEU A 60 -20.72 -2.65 5.06
C LEU A 60 -20.20 -3.54 6.20
N LEU A 61 -19.43 -4.58 5.88
CA LEU A 61 -18.77 -5.43 6.87
C LEU A 61 -17.79 -4.62 7.72
N SER A 62 -16.98 -3.76 7.10
CA SER A 62 -16.03 -2.91 7.81
C SER A 62 -16.73 -1.97 8.82
N LEU A 63 -17.85 -1.37 8.44
CA LEU A 63 -18.64 -0.53 9.36
C LEU A 63 -19.30 -1.36 10.46
N ARG A 64 -19.85 -2.54 10.14
CA ARG A 64 -20.49 -3.42 11.14
C ARG A 64 -19.48 -3.98 12.14
N ALA A 65 -18.24 -4.21 11.70
CA ALA A 65 -17.13 -4.57 12.57
C ALA A 65 -16.82 -3.46 13.58
N VAL A 66 -16.79 -2.20 13.14
CA VAL A 66 -16.59 -1.03 14.04
C VAL A 66 -17.70 -0.96 15.08
N VAL A 67 -18.97 -1.04 14.66
CA VAL A 67 -20.11 -1.02 15.61
C VAL A 67 -20.02 -2.18 16.60
N SER A 68 -19.73 -3.39 16.11
CA SER A 68 -19.65 -4.59 16.96
C SER A 68 -18.49 -4.50 17.95
N ARG A 69 -17.34 -3.95 17.56
CA ARG A 69 -16.19 -3.68 18.44
C ARG A 69 -16.59 -2.77 19.59
N ILE A 70 -17.22 -1.65 19.25
CA ILE A 70 -17.63 -0.61 20.20
C ILE A 70 -18.72 -1.13 21.16
N LEU A 71 -19.61 -2.01 20.69
CA LEU A 71 -20.58 -2.74 21.52
C LEU A 71 -19.95 -3.88 22.36
N GLY A 72 -18.64 -4.12 22.26
CA GLY A 72 -17.93 -5.18 22.97
C GLY A 72 -18.08 -6.59 22.38
N ASP A 73 -18.77 -6.76 21.24
CA ASP A 73 -18.90 -8.04 20.53
C ASP A 73 -17.69 -8.29 19.62
N LEU A 74 -16.53 -8.52 20.26
CA LEU A 74 -15.24 -8.62 19.58
C LEU A 74 -15.14 -9.83 18.64
N THR A 75 -15.88 -10.91 18.92
CA THR A 75 -15.91 -12.10 18.07
C THR A 75 -16.60 -11.81 16.73
N LYS A 76 -17.78 -11.16 16.75
CA LYS A 76 -18.44 -10.74 15.51
C LYS A 76 -17.64 -9.66 14.78
N ALA A 77 -17.08 -8.71 15.53
CA ALA A 77 -16.24 -7.67 14.97
C ALA A 77 -15.04 -8.24 14.21
N LEU A 78 -14.40 -9.29 14.74
CA LEU A 78 -13.27 -9.95 14.10
C LEU A 78 -13.69 -10.67 12.81
N SER A 79 -14.79 -11.43 12.87
CA SER A 79 -15.32 -12.13 11.70
C SER A 79 -15.65 -11.16 10.58
N ASP A 80 -16.36 -10.07 10.89
CA ASP A 80 -16.72 -9.04 9.93
C ASP A 80 -15.48 -8.31 9.39
N GLY A 81 -14.51 -7.97 10.25
CA GLY A 81 -13.28 -7.30 9.86
C GLY A 81 -12.43 -8.13 8.90
N LYS A 82 -12.29 -9.44 9.16
CA LYS A 82 -11.57 -10.37 8.26
C LYS A 82 -12.27 -10.47 6.91
N MET A 83 -13.60 -10.64 6.91
CA MET A 83 -14.34 -10.72 5.65
C MET A 83 -14.33 -9.40 4.88
N ALA A 84 -14.37 -8.26 5.58
CA ALA A 84 -14.23 -6.95 4.96
C ALA A 84 -12.89 -6.80 4.24
N LEU A 85 -11.79 -7.27 4.86
CA LEU A 85 -10.46 -7.22 4.26
C LEU A 85 -10.39 -8.09 3.01
N VAL A 86 -10.90 -9.33 3.04
CA VAL A 86 -10.95 -10.22 1.86
C VAL A 86 -11.68 -9.54 0.69
N HIS A 87 -12.86 -8.96 0.95
CA HIS A 87 -13.60 -8.25 -0.09
C HIS A 87 -12.87 -6.98 -0.57
N ALA A 88 -12.17 -6.26 0.31
CA ALA A 88 -11.38 -5.09 -0.05
C ALA A 88 -10.18 -5.45 -0.94
N GLU A 89 -9.44 -6.51 -0.61
CA GLU A 89 -8.33 -7.02 -1.43
C GLU A 89 -8.82 -7.50 -2.80
N ALA A 90 -9.99 -8.13 -2.84
CA ALA A 90 -10.64 -8.50 -4.09
C ALA A 90 -10.99 -7.29 -4.97
N THR A 91 -11.05 -6.06 -4.44
CA THR A 91 -11.21 -4.85 -5.28
C THR A 91 -9.89 -4.29 -5.80
N GLY A 92 -8.76 -4.61 -5.18
CA GLY A 92 -7.43 -4.09 -5.55
C GLY A 92 -7.27 -2.58 -5.37
N GLU A 93 -8.21 -1.93 -4.67
CA GLU A 93 -8.15 -0.49 -4.43
C GLU A 93 -7.39 -0.23 -3.13
N LEU A 94 -6.19 0.34 -3.25
CA LEU A 94 -5.28 0.58 -2.13
C LEU A 94 -5.97 1.26 -0.94
N ARG A 95 -6.72 2.35 -1.19
CA ARG A 95 -7.47 3.07 -0.16
C ARG A 95 -8.44 2.18 0.62
N ARG A 96 -9.17 1.30 -0.06
CA ARG A 96 -10.17 0.42 0.57
C ARG A 96 -9.50 -0.66 1.40
N ILE A 97 -8.42 -1.23 0.88
CA ILE A 97 -7.61 -2.25 1.57
C ILE A 97 -7.02 -1.63 2.85
N ALA A 98 -6.42 -0.44 2.76
CA ALA A 98 -5.85 0.24 3.91
C ALA A 98 -6.88 0.51 5.03
N ILE A 99 -8.07 1.01 4.68
CA ILE A 99 -9.15 1.26 5.64
C ILE A 99 -9.64 -0.05 6.29
N ALA A 100 -9.78 -1.13 5.49
CA ALA A 100 -10.20 -2.42 6.01
C ALA A 100 -9.15 -3.02 6.97
N LYS A 101 -7.86 -2.95 6.63
CA LYS A 101 -6.75 -3.37 7.49
C LYS A 101 -6.74 -2.61 8.80
N ALA A 102 -6.81 -1.28 8.76
CA ALA A 102 -6.78 -0.43 9.96
C ALA A 102 -7.97 -0.71 10.90
N ARG A 103 -9.17 -0.93 10.34
CA ARG A 103 -10.34 -1.27 11.17
C ARG A 103 -10.28 -2.68 11.75
N LEU A 104 -9.74 -3.65 11.02
CA LEU A 104 -9.48 -4.98 11.57
C LEU A 104 -8.40 -4.92 12.68
N ALA A 105 -7.36 -4.11 12.48
CA ALA A 105 -6.31 -3.88 13.47
C ALA A 105 -6.87 -3.32 14.79
N HIS A 106 -7.82 -2.37 14.73
CA HIS A 106 -8.54 -1.89 15.92
C HIS A 106 -9.28 -3.00 16.68
N VAL A 107 -9.91 -3.94 15.96
CA VAL A 107 -10.58 -5.08 16.59
C VAL A 107 -9.55 -5.96 17.32
N LEU A 108 -8.42 -6.24 16.67
CA LEU A 108 -7.34 -7.04 17.25
C LEU A 108 -6.70 -6.34 18.46
N GLN A 109 -6.47 -5.03 18.38
CA GLN A 109 -6.01 -4.20 19.50
C GLN A 109 -6.94 -4.35 20.70
N TRP A 110 -8.26 -4.22 20.52
CA TRP A 110 -9.23 -4.34 21.62
C TRP A 110 -9.32 -5.76 22.20
N ARG A 111 -8.96 -6.77 21.41
CA ARG A 111 -8.84 -8.17 21.86
C ARG A 111 -7.52 -8.47 22.58
N GLY A 112 -6.55 -7.56 22.54
CA GLY A 112 -5.19 -7.77 23.06
C GLY A 112 -4.26 -8.53 22.10
N ASP A 113 -4.69 -8.77 20.86
CA ASP A 113 -3.89 -9.43 19.81
C ASP A 113 -2.92 -8.43 19.17
N PHE A 114 -2.09 -7.78 19.99
CA PHE A 114 -1.35 -6.58 19.63
C PHE A 114 -0.31 -6.76 18.52
N ALA A 115 0.37 -7.90 18.48
CA ALA A 115 1.39 -8.17 17.46
C ALA A 115 0.79 -8.15 16.03
N GLU A 116 -0.40 -8.74 15.86
CA GLU A 116 -1.10 -8.73 14.58
C GLU A 116 -1.73 -7.37 14.29
N ALA A 117 -2.26 -6.69 15.32
CA ALA A 117 -2.80 -5.34 15.18
C ALA A 117 -1.73 -4.36 14.66
N ASP A 118 -0.55 -4.34 15.30
CA ASP A 118 0.56 -3.47 14.93
C ASP A 118 1.05 -3.75 13.50
N ARG A 119 1.13 -5.03 13.10
CA ARG A 119 1.47 -5.42 11.73
C ARG A 119 0.47 -4.85 10.73
N LEU A 120 -0.82 -5.02 10.98
CA LEU A 120 -1.86 -4.50 10.09
C LEU A 120 -1.88 -2.97 10.02
N PHE A 121 -1.61 -2.27 11.12
CA PHE A 121 -1.46 -0.80 11.10
C PHE A 121 -0.26 -0.38 10.24
N ALA A 122 0.89 -1.05 10.38
CA ALA A 122 2.08 -0.78 9.57
C ALA A 122 1.88 -1.09 8.08
N GLU A 123 1.11 -2.14 7.75
CA GLU A 123 0.73 -2.46 6.37
C GLU A 123 -0.30 -1.50 5.78
N ALA A 124 -1.22 -0.99 6.59
CA ALA A 124 -2.26 -0.04 6.17
C ALA A 124 -1.67 1.34 5.81
N ASN A 125 -0.58 1.75 6.46
CA ASN A 125 0.05 3.06 6.27
C ASN A 125 1.00 3.08 5.05
N SER A 126 0.45 3.05 3.83
CA SER A 126 1.22 3.24 2.60
C SER A 126 1.54 4.71 2.33
N THR A 127 2.72 4.98 1.76
CA THR A 127 3.15 6.32 1.34
C THR A 127 2.37 6.84 0.14
N GLU A 128 1.66 5.98 -0.61
CA GLU A 128 0.84 6.39 -1.75
C GLU A 128 -0.57 6.88 -1.33
N LEU A 129 -0.91 6.76 -0.04
CA LEU A 129 -2.18 7.25 0.48
C LEU A 129 -2.14 8.77 0.70
N PRO A 130 -3.27 9.47 0.51
CA PRO A 130 -3.40 10.87 0.91
C PRO A 130 -3.01 11.13 2.37
N ASP A 131 -2.39 12.27 2.64
CA ASP A 131 -1.87 12.66 3.97
C ASP A 131 -2.92 12.52 5.08
N ARG A 132 -4.18 12.92 4.82
CA ARG A 132 -5.29 12.77 5.77
C ARG A 132 -5.53 11.33 6.22
N LEU A 133 -5.43 10.37 5.28
CA LEU A 133 -5.57 8.95 5.62
C LEU A 133 -4.35 8.45 6.39
N ARG A 134 -3.15 8.84 5.96
CA ARG A 134 -1.91 8.49 6.64
C ARG A 134 -1.89 9.01 8.09
N ALA A 135 -2.32 10.25 8.31
CA ALA A 135 -2.47 10.82 9.65
C ALA A 135 -3.41 9.99 10.53
N THR A 136 -4.51 9.48 9.96
CA THR A 136 -5.43 8.59 10.67
C THR A 136 -4.77 7.24 11.01
N MET A 137 -3.99 6.66 10.09
CA MET A 137 -3.26 5.42 10.36
C MET A 137 -2.25 5.59 11.50
N HIS A 138 -1.54 6.73 11.52
CA HIS A 138 -0.64 7.10 12.60
C HIS A 138 -1.38 7.25 13.93
N GLU A 139 -2.50 7.96 13.97
CA GLU A 139 -3.32 8.09 15.20
C GLU A 139 -3.76 6.72 15.74
N HIS A 140 -4.18 5.81 14.85
CA HIS A 140 -4.59 4.47 15.25
C HIS A 140 -3.45 3.61 15.79
N ALA A 141 -2.30 3.62 15.11
CA ALA A 141 -1.09 2.94 15.59
C ALA A 141 -0.62 3.51 16.94
N GLY A 142 -0.71 4.83 17.13
CA GLY A 142 -0.40 5.51 18.38
C GLY A 142 -1.25 5.02 19.56
N ARG A 143 -2.56 4.84 19.34
CA ARG A 143 -3.45 4.24 20.36
C ARG A 143 -3.07 2.80 20.69
N SER A 144 -2.72 1.99 19.69
CA SER A 144 -2.25 0.62 19.91
C SER A 144 -0.99 0.60 20.76
N CYS A 145 -0.04 1.51 20.51
CA CYS A 145 1.18 1.64 21.28
C CYS A 145 0.92 2.10 22.72
N LEU A 146 -0.02 3.03 22.91
CA LEU A 146 -0.45 3.50 24.23
C LEU A 146 -1.01 2.37 25.09
N ASP A 147 -1.92 1.55 24.53
CA ASP A 147 -2.50 0.36 25.20
C ASP A 147 -1.42 -0.66 25.65
N GLN A 148 -0.28 -0.67 24.97
CA GLN A 148 0.85 -1.58 25.22
C GLN A 148 1.94 -0.99 26.12
N GLY A 149 1.79 0.25 26.58
CA GLY A 149 2.81 0.94 27.37
C GLY A 149 4.05 1.37 26.57
N ARG A 150 3.96 1.41 25.24
CA ARG A 150 5.04 1.88 24.36
C ARG A 150 4.89 3.38 24.09
N TYR A 151 5.12 4.18 25.11
CA TYR A 151 4.76 5.60 25.08
C TYR A 151 5.58 6.44 24.10
N MET A 152 6.89 6.20 23.98
CA MET A 152 7.69 6.90 22.95
C MET A 152 7.22 6.57 21.52
N GLU A 153 6.87 5.31 21.25
CA GLU A 153 6.34 4.90 19.94
C GLU A 153 4.98 5.55 19.68
N ALA A 154 4.12 5.61 20.71
CA ALA A 154 2.84 6.30 20.64
C ALA A 154 3.00 7.81 20.36
N PHE A 155 3.92 8.47 21.06
CA PHE A 155 4.24 9.89 20.87
C PHE A 155 4.66 10.17 19.43
N ASN A 156 5.63 9.42 18.89
CA ASN A 156 6.09 9.56 17.51
C ASN A 156 4.95 9.41 16.50
N HIS A 157 4.04 8.45 16.73
CA HIS A 157 2.88 8.28 15.87
C HIS A 157 1.94 9.50 15.91
N PHE A 158 1.64 10.04 17.09
CA PHE A 158 0.77 11.22 17.19
C PHE A 158 1.41 12.48 16.60
N GLU A 159 2.72 12.69 16.79
CA GLU A 159 3.47 13.78 16.14
C GLU A 159 3.39 13.68 14.61
N SER A 160 3.68 12.50 14.03
CA SER A 160 3.53 12.30 12.58
C SER A 160 2.11 12.54 12.10
N ALA A 161 1.09 12.24 12.92
CA ALA A 161 -0.30 12.54 12.58
C ALA A 161 -0.57 14.05 12.54
N LEU A 162 0.03 14.85 13.44
CA LEU A 162 -0.07 16.31 13.42
C LEU A 162 0.64 16.91 12.20
N GLU A 163 1.86 16.47 11.92
CA GLU A 163 2.64 16.93 10.76
C GLU A 163 1.87 16.74 9.45
N LEU A 164 1.22 15.58 9.29
CA LEU A 164 0.43 15.25 8.11
C LEU A 164 -0.90 16.01 8.01
N ARG A 165 -1.47 16.48 9.12
CA ARG A 165 -2.77 17.19 9.13
C ARG A 165 -2.67 18.65 8.72
N LYS A 166 -1.49 19.27 8.83
CA LYS A 166 -1.32 20.73 8.61
C LYS A 166 -2.37 21.53 9.42
N VAL A 167 -2.69 22.77 9.02
CA VAL A 167 -3.67 23.64 9.71
C VAL A 167 -5.12 23.41 9.24
N GLU A 168 -5.38 22.35 8.48
CA GLU A 168 -6.62 22.17 7.70
C GLU A 168 -7.77 21.49 8.47
N ASP A 169 -7.50 20.89 9.63
CA ASP A 169 -8.52 20.16 10.42
C ASP A 169 -8.40 20.42 11.94
N PRO A 170 -8.85 21.59 12.44
CA PRO A 170 -8.66 22.00 13.84
C PRO A 170 -9.23 21.03 14.88
N GLU A 171 -10.34 20.35 14.54
CA GLU A 171 -10.97 19.37 15.44
C GLU A 171 -10.10 18.11 15.59
N LEU A 172 -9.58 17.60 14.47
CA LEU A 172 -8.66 16.46 14.51
C LEU A 172 -7.31 16.83 15.13
N ILE A 173 -6.82 18.06 14.92
CA ILE A 173 -5.60 18.55 15.57
C ILE A 173 -5.78 18.52 17.09
N ALA A 174 -6.85 19.16 17.60
CA ALA A 174 -7.16 19.18 19.03
C ALA A 174 -7.28 17.76 19.62
N ARG A 175 -7.91 16.83 18.89
CA ARG A 175 -8.00 15.42 19.31
C ARG A 175 -6.64 14.73 19.42
N THR A 176 -5.70 15.03 18.52
CA THR A 176 -4.36 14.44 18.59
C THR A 176 -3.48 15.11 19.63
N GLU A 177 -3.64 16.42 19.87
CA GLU A 177 -3.01 17.10 21.00
C GLU A 177 -3.46 16.50 22.34
N MET A 178 -4.76 16.22 22.51
CA MET A 178 -5.27 15.50 23.68
C MET A 178 -4.64 14.10 23.84
N ALA A 179 -4.35 13.42 22.72
CA ALA A 179 -3.68 12.11 22.77
C ALA A 179 -2.22 12.25 23.21
N LEU A 180 -1.51 13.30 22.77
CA LEU A 180 -0.15 13.60 23.22
C LEU A 180 -0.10 13.96 24.72
N ASP A 181 -1.10 14.69 25.22
CA ASP A 181 -1.24 14.97 26.65
C ASP A 181 -1.43 13.68 27.46
N ALA A 182 -2.30 12.77 26.99
CA ALA A 182 -2.51 11.47 27.62
C ALA A 182 -1.23 10.61 27.64
N VAL A 183 -0.46 10.61 26.54
CA VAL A 183 0.84 9.92 26.47
C VAL A 183 1.83 10.55 27.45
N SER A 184 1.90 11.89 27.51
CA SER A 184 2.81 12.62 28.40
C SER A 184 2.53 12.33 29.87
N LEU A 185 1.25 12.25 30.26
CA LEU A 185 0.84 11.82 31.60
C LEU A 185 1.31 10.39 31.89
N LYS A 186 1.12 9.45 30.95
CA LYS A 186 1.56 8.06 31.14
C LYS A 186 3.08 7.93 31.22
N ILE A 187 3.85 8.75 30.49
CA ILE A 187 5.31 8.81 30.60
C ILE A 187 5.73 9.30 31.97
N ALA A 188 5.07 10.33 32.50
CA ALA A 188 5.37 10.84 33.85
C ALA A 188 5.08 9.81 34.94
N GLU A 189 4.03 9.01 34.78
CA GLU A 189 3.63 7.95 35.73
C GLU A 189 4.51 6.69 35.64
N ASN A 190 4.79 6.22 34.42
CA ASN A 190 5.30 4.86 34.18
C ASN A 190 6.68 4.82 33.51
N GLY A 191 7.28 5.99 33.24
CA GLY A 191 8.48 6.11 32.43
C GLY A 191 8.20 6.01 30.93
N MET A 192 9.23 6.15 30.10
CA MET A 192 9.09 6.29 28.64
C MET A 192 8.68 5.00 27.89
N GLY A 193 8.77 3.84 28.54
CA GLY A 193 8.62 2.54 27.88
C GLY A 193 9.86 2.15 27.03
N PRO A 194 9.76 1.10 26.20
CA PRO A 194 10.86 0.68 25.34
C PRO A 194 11.10 1.65 24.18
N TYR A 195 12.30 1.59 23.59
CA TYR A 195 12.61 2.34 22.38
C TYR A 195 11.60 2.05 21.25
N PRO A 196 11.21 3.07 20.46
CA PRO A 196 10.30 2.88 19.33
C PRO A 196 10.85 1.89 18.32
N ARG A 197 9.99 0.97 17.89
CA ARG A 197 10.34 -0.01 16.85
C ARG A 197 10.25 0.62 15.46
N SER A 198 11.10 0.17 14.55
CA SER A 198 11.02 0.52 13.14
C SER A 198 9.86 -0.21 12.47
N ARG A 199 9.39 0.31 11.32
CA ARG A 199 8.37 -0.35 10.51
C ARG A 199 8.79 -1.77 10.12
N GLU A 200 10.07 -1.97 9.79
CA GLU A 200 10.62 -3.29 9.44
C GLU A 200 10.57 -4.27 10.62
N GLU A 201 10.85 -3.80 11.84
CA GLU A 201 10.77 -4.62 13.06
C GLU A 201 9.34 -5.05 13.37
N ILE A 202 8.37 -4.13 13.23
CA ILE A 202 6.94 -4.43 13.41
C ILE A 202 6.46 -5.49 12.40
N LEU A 203 6.89 -5.33 11.14
CA LEU A 203 6.54 -6.25 10.07
C LEU A 203 7.33 -7.57 10.13
N GLN A 204 8.27 -7.70 11.08
CA GLN A 204 9.18 -8.84 11.20
C GLN A 204 9.87 -9.16 9.87
N VAL A 205 10.21 -8.11 9.11
CA VAL A 205 10.97 -8.28 7.88
C VAL A 205 12.36 -8.72 8.31
N SER A 206 12.69 -10.00 8.08
CA SER A 206 14.07 -10.47 8.19
C SER A 206 14.95 -9.48 7.42
N LYS A 207 15.90 -8.84 8.10
CA LYS A 207 16.88 -8.00 7.43
C LYS A 207 17.88 -8.95 6.79
N PRO A 208 17.82 -9.16 5.47
CA PRO A 208 18.73 -10.09 4.86
C PRO A 208 20.17 -9.54 4.97
N PRO A 209 21.19 -10.40 4.86
CA PRO A 209 22.57 -9.95 4.80
C PRO A 209 22.76 -8.87 3.73
N VAL A 210 23.51 -7.83 4.06
CA VAL A 210 23.72 -6.68 3.16
C VAL A 210 25.06 -6.84 2.45
N ALA A 211 25.09 -6.53 1.16
CA ALA A 211 26.30 -6.59 0.36
C ALA A 211 27.37 -5.63 0.92
N LYS A 212 28.59 -6.15 1.11
CA LYS A 212 29.76 -5.37 1.54
C LYS A 212 30.94 -5.69 0.62
N PHE A 213 31.49 -4.66 0.01
CA PHE A 213 32.71 -4.78 -0.79
C PHE A 213 33.93 -4.82 0.13
N ASP A 214 34.82 -5.78 -0.12
CA ASP A 214 36.11 -5.86 0.55
C ASP A 214 37.21 -5.37 -0.40
N GLU A 215 37.83 -4.25 -0.04
CA GLU A 215 38.86 -3.61 -0.86
C GLU A 215 40.16 -4.42 -0.96
N ARG A 216 40.47 -5.31 0.00
CA ARG A 216 41.71 -6.09 -0.01
C ARG A 216 41.65 -7.22 -1.02
N VAL A 217 40.51 -7.91 -1.08
CA VAL A 217 40.29 -9.00 -2.05
C VAL A 217 39.56 -8.54 -3.32
N GLN A 218 39.08 -7.30 -3.35
CA GLN A 218 38.34 -6.70 -4.46
C GLN A 218 37.08 -7.49 -4.83
N CYS A 219 36.40 -8.06 -3.83
CA CYS A 219 35.22 -8.89 -4.02
C CYS A 219 34.11 -8.45 -3.07
N TRP A 220 32.87 -8.74 -3.46
CA TRP A 220 31.70 -8.62 -2.61
C TRP A 220 31.52 -9.85 -1.74
N GLY A 221 31.12 -9.61 -0.50
CA GLY A 221 30.54 -10.58 0.42
C GLY A 221 29.28 -10.01 1.06
N PHE A 222 28.78 -10.65 2.12
CA PHE A 222 27.59 -10.18 2.82
C PHE A 222 27.79 -10.17 4.35
N VAL A 223 27.20 -9.16 4.99
CA VAL A 223 27.26 -8.95 6.45
C VAL A 223 25.88 -8.86 7.07
N ASP A 224 25.75 -9.21 8.34
CA ASP A 224 24.51 -9.05 9.10
C ASP A 224 24.28 -7.58 9.53
N GLY A 225 23.19 -7.34 10.27
CA GLY A 225 22.86 -6.02 10.81
C GLY A 225 23.87 -5.44 11.80
N GLU A 226 24.76 -6.27 12.36
CA GLU A 226 25.85 -5.86 13.24
C GLU A 226 27.18 -5.67 12.47
N GLY A 227 27.17 -5.90 11.15
CA GLY A 227 28.35 -5.79 10.30
C GLY A 227 29.28 -7.02 10.35
N ARG A 228 28.85 -8.12 10.99
CA ARG A 228 29.61 -9.37 11.03
C ARG A 228 29.46 -10.10 9.70
N THR A 229 30.54 -10.70 9.21
CA THR A 229 30.52 -11.45 7.94
C THR A 229 29.63 -12.69 8.05
N VAL A 230 28.62 -12.76 7.19
CA VAL A 230 27.76 -13.93 7.00
C VAL A 230 28.27 -14.77 5.83
N ILE A 231 28.59 -14.11 4.72
CA ILE A 231 29.15 -14.75 3.53
C ILE A 231 30.45 -14.05 3.19
N ALA A 232 31.55 -14.82 3.19
CA ALA A 232 32.88 -14.29 2.94
C ALA A 232 32.97 -13.65 1.54
N PRO A 233 33.73 -12.54 1.38
CA PRO A 233 33.90 -11.90 0.07
C PRO A 233 34.52 -12.84 -0.97
N ALA A 234 33.77 -13.15 -2.02
CA ALA A 234 34.19 -14.09 -3.08
C ALA A 234 33.56 -13.78 -4.45
N PHE A 235 32.72 -12.74 -4.55
CA PHE A 235 31.93 -12.46 -5.74
C PHE A 235 32.43 -11.20 -6.45
N ALA A 236 32.45 -11.25 -7.78
CA ALA A 236 32.73 -10.09 -8.62
C ALA A 236 31.59 -9.08 -8.56
N ASP A 237 30.35 -9.57 -8.43
CA ASP A 237 29.14 -8.77 -8.48
C ASP A 237 28.01 -9.46 -7.71
N VAL A 238 27.09 -8.67 -7.14
CA VAL A 238 26.00 -9.17 -6.31
C VAL A 238 24.76 -8.28 -6.43
N GLN A 239 23.56 -8.89 -6.32
CA GLN A 239 22.32 -8.16 -6.08
C GLN A 239 21.90 -8.28 -4.61
N PRO A 240 21.17 -7.30 -4.05
CA PRO A 240 20.58 -7.44 -2.73
C PRO A 240 19.66 -8.66 -2.64
N PHE A 241 19.66 -9.30 -1.48
CA PHE A 241 18.70 -10.37 -1.18
C PHE A 241 17.26 -9.86 -1.25
N ARG A 242 16.40 -10.63 -1.93
CA ARG A 242 14.96 -10.42 -2.06
C ARG A 242 14.28 -11.79 -1.96
N ASP A 243 13.18 -11.87 -1.22
CA ASP A 243 12.45 -13.13 -0.99
C ASP A 243 13.32 -14.30 -0.46
N GLY A 244 14.35 -13.98 0.32
CA GLY A 244 15.27 -14.93 0.95
C GLY A 244 16.41 -15.44 0.05
N VAL A 245 16.57 -14.90 -1.16
CA VAL A 245 17.61 -15.30 -2.11
C VAL A 245 18.27 -14.10 -2.80
N GLY A 246 19.49 -14.27 -3.27
CA GLY A 246 20.30 -13.21 -3.87
C GLY A 246 21.11 -13.72 -5.06
N TRP A 247 21.20 -12.90 -6.11
CA TRP A 247 22.03 -13.21 -7.28
C TRP A 247 23.47 -12.80 -7.02
N VAL A 248 24.41 -13.69 -7.31
CA VAL A 248 25.85 -13.43 -7.20
C VAL A 248 26.56 -13.90 -8.45
N ARG A 249 27.65 -13.23 -8.82
CA ARG A 249 28.46 -13.58 -9.99
C ARG A 249 29.92 -13.66 -9.61
N ARG A 250 30.60 -14.72 -10.04
CA ARG A 250 32.04 -14.91 -9.82
C ARG A 250 32.86 -14.31 -10.96
N ARG A 251 34.18 -14.23 -10.78
CA ARG A 251 35.07 -13.62 -11.77
C ARG A 251 35.30 -14.53 -12.98
N GLU A 252 35.19 -15.84 -12.79
CA GLU A 252 35.52 -16.87 -13.78
C GLU A 252 34.41 -17.06 -14.82
N THR A 253 33.23 -16.47 -14.60
CA THR A 253 32.06 -16.68 -15.44
C THR A 253 31.22 -15.41 -15.59
N GLN A 254 30.49 -15.32 -16.69
CA GLN A 254 29.45 -14.31 -16.89
C GLN A 254 28.08 -14.76 -16.36
N ALA A 255 27.96 -16.03 -15.98
CA ALA A 255 26.71 -16.58 -15.46
C ALA A 255 26.50 -16.23 -13.98
N TRP A 256 25.26 -15.92 -13.63
CA TRP A 256 24.82 -15.67 -12.27
C TRP A 256 24.51 -16.98 -11.55
N GLU A 257 24.86 -17.03 -10.26
CA GLU A 257 24.46 -18.05 -9.29
C GLU A 257 23.36 -17.46 -8.38
N LEU A 258 22.40 -18.29 -7.98
CA LEU A 258 21.43 -17.92 -6.95
C LEU A 258 21.85 -18.55 -5.63
N ILE A 259 21.95 -17.75 -4.57
CA ILE A 259 22.23 -18.20 -3.22
C ILE A 259 21.12 -17.81 -2.27
N ASP A 260 20.95 -18.53 -1.17
CA ASP A 260 20.15 -18.07 -0.04
C ASP A 260 20.98 -17.23 0.95
N GLU A 261 20.32 -16.72 2.00
CA GLU A 261 20.92 -15.85 3.02
C GLU A 261 22.06 -16.51 3.81
N THR A 262 22.22 -17.84 3.76
CA THR A 262 23.33 -18.56 4.38
C THR A 262 24.53 -18.72 3.43
N GLY A 263 24.36 -18.37 2.15
CA GLY A 263 25.33 -18.59 1.09
C GLY A 263 25.22 -19.97 0.42
N GLN A 264 24.21 -20.77 0.77
CA GLN A 264 23.97 -22.04 0.09
C GLN A 264 23.43 -21.78 -1.32
N LYS A 265 24.04 -22.43 -2.31
CA LYS A 265 23.68 -22.30 -3.73
C LYS A 265 22.35 -23.00 -4.02
N GLN A 266 21.41 -22.25 -4.59
CA GLN A 266 20.11 -22.70 -5.09
C GLN A 266 20.15 -22.92 -6.61
N ILE A 267 20.89 -22.08 -7.34
CA ILE A 267 21.12 -22.20 -8.79
C ILE A 267 22.60 -22.02 -9.07
N ASP A 268 23.19 -22.96 -9.81
CA ASP A 268 24.61 -22.94 -10.18
C ASP A 268 24.86 -22.24 -11.52
N ALA A 269 26.06 -21.66 -11.67
CA ALA A 269 26.50 -20.99 -12.89
C ALA A 269 26.44 -21.90 -14.14
N SER A 270 26.48 -23.24 -13.96
CA SER A 270 26.35 -24.21 -15.05
C SER A 270 25.02 -24.11 -15.82
N VAL A 271 23.98 -23.49 -15.23
CA VAL A 271 22.70 -23.22 -15.92
C VAL A 271 22.87 -22.17 -17.03
N GLY A 272 23.91 -21.33 -16.93
CA GLY A 272 24.29 -20.37 -17.97
C GLY A 272 23.38 -19.15 -18.06
N LEU A 273 22.82 -18.68 -16.94
CA LEU A 273 21.99 -17.48 -16.88
C LEU A 273 22.87 -16.23 -16.85
N THR A 274 22.82 -15.39 -17.88
CA THR A 274 23.62 -14.15 -17.96
C THR A 274 22.79 -12.90 -17.67
N GLY A 275 21.47 -12.97 -17.85
CA GLY A 275 20.51 -11.94 -17.43
C GLY A 275 19.65 -12.41 -16.26
N VAL A 276 19.62 -11.63 -15.19
CA VAL A 276 18.77 -11.91 -14.01
C VAL A 276 18.13 -10.63 -13.49
N GLY A 277 16.82 -10.69 -13.27
CA GLY A 277 16.06 -9.69 -12.52
C GLY A 277 15.99 -10.04 -11.04
N SER A 278 15.86 -9.04 -10.19
CA SER A 278 15.62 -9.25 -8.77
C SER A 278 14.31 -10.00 -8.53
N PHE A 279 14.28 -10.84 -7.49
CA PHE A 279 13.06 -11.49 -7.05
C PHE A 279 12.02 -10.45 -6.62
N SER A 280 10.78 -10.66 -7.07
CA SER A 280 9.60 -9.91 -6.66
C SER A 280 8.40 -10.84 -6.56
N GLU A 281 7.76 -10.84 -5.40
CA GLU A 281 6.61 -11.70 -5.10
C GLU A 281 6.91 -13.20 -5.31
N GLY A 282 8.14 -13.63 -5.03
CA GLY A 282 8.58 -15.02 -5.14
C GLY A 282 8.97 -15.48 -6.55
N LEU A 283 8.99 -14.59 -7.55
CA LEU A 283 9.45 -14.89 -8.90
C LEU A 283 10.57 -13.95 -9.34
N ALA A 284 11.46 -14.44 -10.21
CA ALA A 284 12.46 -13.63 -10.90
C ALA A 284 12.46 -13.93 -12.40
N TRP A 285 12.67 -12.88 -13.19
CA TRP A 285 12.92 -13.02 -14.63
C TRP A 285 14.38 -13.38 -14.87
N VAL A 286 14.63 -14.37 -15.74
CA VAL A 286 15.98 -14.81 -16.09
C VAL A 286 16.11 -15.04 -17.59
N SER A 287 17.32 -14.85 -18.11
CA SER A 287 17.69 -15.05 -19.52
C SER A 287 19.09 -15.64 -19.64
N LYS A 288 19.29 -16.48 -20.67
CA LYS A 288 20.60 -17.06 -21.01
C LYS A 288 21.52 -16.10 -21.76
N ASP A 289 20.97 -15.12 -22.47
CA ASP A 289 21.75 -14.13 -23.24
C ASP A 289 21.68 -12.71 -22.66
N GLY A 290 20.77 -12.46 -21.71
CA GLY A 290 20.57 -11.18 -21.05
C GLY A 290 19.94 -10.10 -21.93
N ALA A 291 19.61 -10.40 -23.19
CA ALA A 291 19.07 -9.46 -24.16
C ALA A 291 17.63 -9.80 -24.58
N GLY A 292 17.19 -11.03 -24.37
CA GLY A 292 15.83 -11.48 -24.66
C GLY A 292 15.54 -12.88 -24.11
N GLY A 293 14.46 -13.49 -24.56
CA GLY A 293 14.08 -14.84 -24.12
C GLY A 293 13.83 -14.97 -22.62
N TRP A 294 13.38 -13.88 -21.98
CA TRP A 294 13.15 -13.82 -20.55
C TRP A 294 12.04 -14.79 -20.12
N ILE A 295 12.35 -15.67 -19.17
CA ILE A 295 11.42 -16.61 -18.54
C ILE A 295 11.34 -16.33 -17.03
N ALA A 296 10.26 -16.74 -16.36
CA ALA A 296 10.15 -16.57 -14.91
C ALA A 296 10.44 -17.87 -14.17
N ILE A 297 11.24 -17.79 -13.12
CA ILE A 297 11.54 -18.89 -12.21
C ILE A 297 11.13 -18.54 -10.78
N ASP A 298 10.89 -19.56 -9.96
CA ASP A 298 10.78 -19.41 -8.51
C ASP A 298 12.14 -19.47 -7.81
N LYS A 299 12.14 -19.29 -6.48
CA LYS A 299 13.36 -19.28 -5.64
C LYS A 299 14.12 -20.61 -5.59
N PHE A 300 13.51 -21.69 -6.08
CA PHE A 300 14.12 -23.02 -6.18
C PHE A 300 14.61 -23.32 -7.60
N GLY A 301 14.58 -22.32 -8.49
CA GLY A 301 14.99 -22.46 -9.89
C GLY A 301 13.97 -23.18 -10.77
N ARG A 302 12.75 -23.43 -10.28
CA ARG A 302 11.71 -24.07 -11.11
C ARG A 302 11.13 -23.03 -12.05
N VAL A 303 11.04 -23.39 -13.33
CA VAL A 303 10.41 -22.54 -14.35
C VAL A 303 8.91 -22.48 -14.10
N VAL A 304 8.40 -21.27 -13.85
CA VAL A 304 6.98 -20.99 -13.64
C VAL A 304 6.34 -20.44 -14.90
N ILE A 305 7.06 -19.58 -15.64
CA ILE A 305 6.63 -19.06 -16.94
C ILE A 305 7.69 -19.40 -17.96
N SER A 306 7.39 -20.36 -18.85
CA SER A 306 8.33 -20.84 -19.87
C SER A 306 8.29 -20.04 -21.17
N THR A 307 7.26 -19.21 -21.37
CA THR A 307 7.16 -18.33 -22.54
C THR A 307 8.26 -17.27 -22.46
N GLY A 308 9.16 -17.27 -23.45
CA GLY A 308 10.22 -16.25 -23.55
C GLY A 308 9.68 -14.91 -24.02
N PHE A 309 10.07 -13.84 -23.34
CA PHE A 309 9.76 -12.45 -23.68
C PHE A 309 10.99 -11.67 -24.12
N GLU A 310 10.80 -10.63 -24.92
CA GLU A 310 11.88 -9.75 -25.39
C GLU A 310 12.36 -8.82 -24.28
N ASP A 311 11.44 -8.31 -23.47
CA ASP A 311 11.72 -7.42 -22.34
C ASP A 311 10.65 -7.64 -21.26
N VAL A 312 11.00 -7.36 -20.01
CA VAL A 312 10.18 -7.68 -18.84
C VAL A 312 10.36 -6.62 -17.74
N ARG A 313 9.33 -6.43 -16.93
CA ARG A 313 9.36 -5.62 -15.71
C ARG A 313 9.05 -6.49 -14.49
N PRO A 314 9.50 -6.10 -13.28
CA PRO A 314 9.24 -6.87 -12.07
C PRO A 314 7.75 -7.10 -11.83
N PHE A 315 7.40 -8.22 -11.19
CA PHE A 315 6.04 -8.44 -10.70
C PHE A 315 5.67 -7.40 -9.65
N ARG A 316 4.48 -6.83 -9.78
CA ARG A 316 3.86 -5.94 -8.80
C ARG A 316 2.38 -6.26 -8.69
N ARG A 317 1.92 -6.55 -7.48
CA ARG A 317 0.54 -6.93 -7.15
C ARG A 317 0.01 -8.05 -8.04
N GLY A 318 0.86 -9.05 -8.33
CA GLY A 318 0.50 -10.23 -9.13
C GLY A 318 0.61 -10.08 -10.64
N LEU A 319 1.05 -8.93 -11.16
CA LEU A 319 1.17 -8.66 -12.60
C LEU A 319 2.58 -8.20 -12.97
N ALA A 320 3.01 -8.51 -14.19
CA ALA A 320 4.24 -7.99 -14.77
C ALA A 320 3.98 -7.46 -16.18
N ALA A 321 4.51 -6.27 -16.48
CA ALA A 321 4.56 -5.76 -17.85
C ALA A 321 5.66 -6.51 -18.62
N VAL A 322 5.34 -6.97 -19.83
CA VAL A 322 6.23 -7.79 -20.65
C VAL A 322 6.10 -7.40 -22.12
N ARG A 323 7.16 -7.61 -22.91
CA ARG A 323 7.20 -7.26 -24.34
C ARG A 323 7.35 -8.50 -25.22
N ARG A 324 6.51 -8.57 -26.26
CA ARG A 324 6.60 -9.53 -27.36
C ARG A 324 5.96 -8.90 -28.60
N GLY A 325 6.77 -8.30 -29.47
CA GLY A 325 6.33 -7.40 -30.54
C GLY A 325 5.82 -6.05 -30.03
N GLY A 326 4.90 -6.06 -29.06
CA GLY A 326 4.43 -4.89 -28.31
C GLY A 326 4.42 -5.16 -26.80
N TRP A 327 4.24 -4.11 -26.01
CA TRP A 327 4.04 -4.21 -24.58
C TRP A 327 2.63 -4.72 -24.25
N GLY A 328 2.57 -5.60 -23.26
CA GLY A 328 1.37 -6.13 -22.63
C GLY A 328 1.67 -6.50 -21.18
N ALA A 329 0.81 -7.29 -20.57
CA ALA A 329 1.00 -7.74 -19.19
C ALA A 329 0.54 -9.18 -18.99
N VAL A 330 1.23 -9.88 -18.09
CA VAL A 330 0.91 -11.24 -17.68
C VAL A 330 0.77 -11.34 -16.17
N ASP A 331 0.02 -12.34 -15.71
CA ASP A 331 -0.02 -12.72 -14.30
C ASP A 331 1.13 -13.65 -13.91
N LYS A 332 1.18 -14.04 -12.62
CA LYS A 332 2.20 -14.95 -12.07
C LYS A 332 2.18 -16.36 -12.64
N GLN A 333 1.18 -16.73 -13.43
CA GLN A 333 1.10 -18.01 -14.16
C GLN A 333 1.43 -17.83 -15.65
N GLY A 334 1.78 -16.61 -16.08
CA GLY A 334 2.08 -16.28 -17.47
C GLY A 334 0.84 -16.13 -18.36
N ARG A 335 -0.37 -16.06 -17.77
CA ARG A 335 -1.59 -15.79 -18.54
C ARG A 335 -1.59 -14.32 -18.95
N VAL A 336 -1.91 -14.06 -20.20
CA VAL A 336 -2.00 -12.69 -20.75
C VAL A 336 -3.22 -11.99 -20.14
N VAL A 337 -2.97 -10.88 -19.46
CA VAL A 337 -3.99 -10.02 -18.85
C VAL A 337 -4.20 -8.78 -19.71
N VAL A 338 -3.11 -8.18 -20.21
CA VAL A 338 -3.16 -7.05 -21.16
C VAL A 338 -2.53 -7.50 -22.49
N PRO A 339 -3.23 -7.37 -23.64
CA PRO A 339 -2.70 -7.75 -24.94
C PRO A 339 -1.41 -7.02 -25.33
N PHE A 340 -0.56 -7.67 -26.13
CA PHE A 340 0.72 -7.15 -26.62
C PHE A 340 0.54 -6.17 -27.79
N GLN A 341 0.14 -4.94 -27.50
CA GLN A 341 -0.21 -3.96 -28.54
C GLN A 341 0.28 -2.54 -28.26
N PHE A 342 0.91 -2.30 -27.11
CA PHE A 342 1.32 -0.97 -26.69
C PHE A 342 2.79 -0.69 -27.01
N THR A 343 3.11 0.58 -27.30
CA THR A 343 4.47 1.06 -27.55
C THR A 343 5.20 1.42 -26.25
N GLY A 344 4.47 1.63 -25.16
CA GLY A 344 5.04 1.90 -23.84
C GLY A 344 4.13 1.46 -22.69
N PHE A 345 4.73 1.20 -21.53
CA PHE A 345 4.06 0.68 -20.35
C PHE A 345 4.75 1.21 -19.08
N ALA A 346 4.56 2.49 -18.79
CA ALA A 346 5.24 3.19 -17.70
C ALA A 346 4.31 4.22 -17.06
N THR A 347 4.16 4.11 -15.74
CA THR A 347 3.14 4.82 -14.96
C THR A 347 3.75 6.01 -14.22
N ALA A 348 3.30 7.21 -14.60
CA ALA A 348 3.64 8.45 -13.91
C ALA A 348 2.61 8.75 -12.80
N LEU A 349 3.11 9.05 -11.61
CA LEU A 349 2.31 9.47 -10.46
C LEU A 349 2.42 10.98 -10.24
N THR A 350 1.42 11.55 -9.57
CA THR A 350 1.32 13.00 -9.32
C THR A 350 2.36 13.53 -8.34
N ASP A 351 2.90 12.68 -7.47
CA ASP A 351 4.00 12.98 -6.56
C ASP A 351 5.39 12.97 -7.23
N GLY A 352 5.45 12.82 -8.56
CA GLY A 352 6.68 12.80 -9.34
C GLY A 352 7.36 11.44 -9.45
N ARG A 353 6.83 10.40 -8.79
CA ARG A 353 7.35 9.03 -8.94
C ARG A 353 6.98 8.45 -10.30
N TYR A 354 7.86 7.58 -10.79
CA TYR A 354 7.66 6.77 -11.99
C TYR A 354 7.74 5.30 -11.62
N VAL A 355 6.76 4.54 -12.09
CA VAL A 355 6.66 3.10 -11.88
C VAL A 355 6.68 2.40 -13.23
N ASP A 356 7.69 1.57 -13.46
CA ASP A 356 7.73 0.71 -14.63
C ASP A 356 6.72 -0.44 -14.47
N GLY A 357 5.58 -0.33 -15.15
CA GLY A 357 4.47 -1.27 -15.00
C GLY A 357 3.27 -0.70 -14.24
N PHE A 358 2.64 -1.55 -13.43
CA PHE A 358 1.48 -1.21 -12.60
C PHE A 358 1.91 -0.50 -11.31
N SER A 359 1.15 0.53 -10.91
CA SER A 359 1.22 1.13 -9.58
C SER A 359 0.71 0.18 -8.50
N ASP A 360 0.86 0.52 -7.22
CA ASP A 360 0.33 -0.29 -6.12
C ASP A 360 -1.21 -0.35 -6.12
N GLU A 361 -1.87 0.59 -6.80
CA GLU A 361 -3.32 0.58 -7.03
C GLU A 361 -3.75 -0.38 -8.15
N GLY A 362 -2.80 -1.08 -8.79
CA GLY A 362 -3.10 -1.98 -9.90
C GLY A 362 -3.52 -1.25 -11.18
N LEU A 363 -3.04 -0.03 -11.38
CA LEU A 363 -3.25 0.74 -12.60
C LEU A 363 -1.94 0.91 -13.36
N ALA A 364 -2.01 0.88 -14.69
CA ALA A 364 -0.87 1.17 -15.53
C ALA A 364 -1.20 2.19 -16.62
N ILE A 365 -0.27 3.11 -16.87
CA ILE A 365 -0.32 3.96 -18.05
C ILE A 365 0.29 3.21 -19.23
N VAL A 366 -0.50 3.12 -20.30
CA VAL A 366 -0.09 2.52 -21.57
C VAL A 366 0.05 3.58 -22.64
N ASP A 367 1.02 3.41 -23.53
CA ASP A 367 1.23 4.27 -24.70
C ASP A 367 0.86 3.50 -25.97
N ALA A 368 0.03 4.09 -26.81
CA ALA A 368 -0.22 3.64 -28.17
C ALA A 368 0.12 4.78 -29.14
N ALA A 369 1.26 4.67 -29.83
CA ALA A 369 1.73 5.65 -30.81
C ALA A 369 1.78 7.10 -30.27
N GLY A 370 2.28 7.28 -29.05
CA GLY A 370 2.44 8.59 -28.41
C GLY A 370 1.16 9.12 -27.73
N ARG A 371 0.09 8.32 -27.67
CA ARG A 371 -1.12 8.64 -26.91
C ARG A 371 -1.22 7.71 -25.71
N LYS A 372 -1.47 8.31 -24.56
CA LYS A 372 -1.53 7.66 -23.24
C LYS A 372 -2.96 7.34 -22.84
N GLY A 373 -3.12 6.15 -22.28
CA GLY A 373 -4.35 5.63 -21.68
C GLY A 373 -4.05 4.94 -20.35
N VAL A 374 -5.07 4.38 -19.71
CA VAL A 374 -4.96 3.67 -18.43
C VAL A 374 -5.64 2.33 -18.55
N VAL A 375 -4.92 1.27 -18.15
CA VAL A 375 -5.47 -0.06 -17.95
C VAL A 375 -5.46 -0.42 -16.47
N ASP A 376 -6.43 -1.23 -16.05
CA ASP A 376 -6.44 -1.81 -14.71
C ASP A 376 -5.84 -3.22 -14.67
N ARG A 377 -5.74 -3.78 -13.47
CA ARG A 377 -5.22 -5.13 -13.19
C ARG A 377 -6.01 -6.28 -13.82
N THR A 378 -7.23 -6.03 -14.29
CA THR A 378 -8.03 -7.03 -15.02
C THR A 378 -7.73 -6.99 -16.51
N GLY A 379 -6.98 -5.98 -16.96
CA GLY A 379 -6.72 -5.68 -18.35
C GLY A 379 -7.77 -4.78 -18.99
N ALA A 380 -8.75 -4.29 -18.20
CA ALA A 380 -9.77 -3.40 -18.71
C ALA A 380 -9.18 -2.01 -19.00
N MET A 381 -9.54 -1.45 -20.14
CA MET A 381 -9.17 -0.08 -20.51
C MET A 381 -10.07 0.89 -19.75
N VAL A 382 -9.51 1.57 -18.75
CA VAL A 382 -10.21 2.58 -17.95
C VAL A 382 -10.23 3.92 -18.68
N VAL A 383 -9.11 4.29 -19.29
CA VAL A 383 -8.98 5.51 -20.10
C VAL A 383 -8.38 5.12 -21.45
N PRO A 384 -9.07 5.34 -22.59
CA PRO A 384 -8.54 5.00 -23.89
C PRO A 384 -7.24 5.79 -24.19
N PRO A 385 -6.30 5.23 -24.98
CA PRO A 385 -5.05 5.90 -25.29
C PRO A 385 -5.25 7.02 -26.30
N VAL A 386 -5.80 8.13 -25.81
CA VAL A 386 -6.13 9.32 -26.60
C VAL A 386 -5.56 10.58 -26.00
N HIS A 387 -4.77 10.53 -24.93
CA HIS A 387 -4.23 11.75 -24.30
C HIS A 387 -2.73 11.92 -24.58
N PRO A 388 -2.23 13.10 -24.98
CA PRO A 388 -0.78 13.31 -25.17
C PRO A 388 0.03 13.13 -23.88
N ALA A 389 -0.57 13.45 -22.73
CA ALA A 389 0.01 13.18 -21.42
C ALA A 389 -1.08 12.75 -20.42
N LEU A 390 -0.69 11.89 -19.48
CA LEU A 390 -1.56 11.36 -18.44
C LEU A 390 -0.72 11.09 -17.19
N VAL A 391 -1.28 11.39 -16.02
CA VAL A 391 -0.69 11.12 -14.70
C VAL A 391 -1.78 10.57 -13.77
N ILE A 392 -1.44 9.58 -12.95
CA ILE A 392 -2.37 9.02 -11.97
C ILE A 392 -2.34 9.87 -10.68
N HIS A 393 -3.52 10.30 -10.26
CA HIS A 393 -3.77 10.93 -8.97
C HIS A 393 -4.64 10.00 -8.10
N PRO A 394 -4.53 10.02 -6.76
CA PRO A 394 -5.29 9.13 -5.88
C PRO A 394 -6.82 9.19 -6.07
N VAL A 395 -7.35 10.32 -6.56
CA VAL A 395 -8.80 10.52 -6.77
C VAL A 395 -9.23 10.70 -8.23
N ALA A 396 -8.29 10.81 -9.17
CA ALA A 396 -8.58 11.18 -10.55
C ALA A 396 -7.44 10.79 -11.51
N PHE A 397 -7.67 10.90 -12.82
CA PHE A 397 -6.62 10.85 -13.83
C PHE A 397 -6.39 12.24 -14.39
N LEU A 398 -5.21 12.82 -14.17
CA LEU A 398 -4.86 14.10 -14.74
C LEU A 398 -4.45 13.89 -16.20
N ILE A 399 -5.11 14.61 -17.10
CA ILE A 399 -4.93 14.48 -18.55
C ILE A 399 -4.53 15.80 -19.17
N ALA A 400 -3.66 15.75 -20.17
CA ALA A 400 -3.40 16.89 -21.04
C ALA A 400 -4.38 16.89 -22.22
N GLY A 401 -4.90 18.07 -22.55
CA GLY A 401 -5.68 18.35 -23.75
C GLY A 401 -4.79 18.75 -24.94
N PRO A 402 -5.40 19.00 -26.11
CA PRO A 402 -4.69 19.29 -27.36
C PRO A 402 -3.78 20.53 -27.31
N GLU A 403 -4.12 21.53 -26.51
CA GLU A 403 -3.38 22.81 -26.40
C GLU A 403 -2.39 22.85 -25.21
N GLY A 404 -2.05 21.68 -24.64
CA GLY A 404 -1.18 21.60 -23.45
C GLY A 404 -1.86 22.04 -22.15
N ARG A 405 -3.16 22.38 -22.19
CA ARG A 405 -4.01 22.59 -21.03
C ARG A 405 -4.30 21.27 -20.33
N TRP A 406 -4.57 21.33 -19.02
CA TRP A 406 -4.78 20.17 -18.17
C TRP A 406 -6.20 20.12 -17.63
N GLY A 407 -6.70 18.90 -17.45
CA GLY A 407 -7.99 18.59 -16.84
C GLY A 407 -7.92 17.27 -16.08
N ALA A 408 -9.07 16.74 -15.69
CA ALA A 408 -9.17 15.50 -14.95
C ALA A 408 -10.31 14.62 -15.45
N LEU A 409 -10.06 13.31 -15.47
CA LEU A 409 -11.09 12.29 -15.52
C LEU A 409 -11.31 11.70 -14.12
N ASP A 410 -12.52 11.27 -13.82
CA ASP A 410 -12.79 10.50 -12.61
C ASP A 410 -12.09 9.13 -12.67
N ARG A 411 -12.12 8.38 -11.55
CA ARG A 411 -11.49 7.04 -11.48
C ARG A 411 -12.14 5.98 -12.37
N LYS A 412 -13.22 6.30 -13.07
CA LYS A 412 -13.86 5.45 -14.09
C LYS A 412 -13.57 5.94 -15.52
N GLY A 413 -12.70 6.93 -15.69
CA GLY A 413 -12.32 7.50 -16.98
C GLY A 413 -13.35 8.46 -17.57
N ARG A 414 -14.33 8.94 -16.78
CA ARG A 414 -15.35 9.89 -17.24
C ARG A 414 -14.87 11.33 -17.03
N PRO A 415 -15.26 12.29 -17.89
CA PRO A 415 -14.91 13.69 -17.69
C PRO A 415 -15.28 14.19 -16.30
N PHE A 416 -14.34 14.88 -15.64
CA PHE A 416 -14.54 15.41 -14.30
C PHE A 416 -14.16 16.90 -14.21
N ILE A 417 -13.00 17.27 -14.73
CA ILE A 417 -12.58 18.66 -14.92
C ILE A 417 -12.18 18.83 -16.38
N ASP A 418 -12.77 19.80 -17.07
CA ASP A 418 -12.44 20.08 -18.47
C ASP A 418 -10.96 20.52 -18.63
N PRO A 419 -10.28 20.13 -19.71
CA PRO A 419 -8.87 20.41 -19.91
C PRO A 419 -8.61 21.87 -20.32
N MET A 420 -8.85 22.80 -19.40
CA MET A 420 -8.70 24.25 -19.59
C MET A 420 -7.67 24.88 -18.64
N LEU A 421 -7.21 24.12 -17.64
CA LEU A 421 -6.30 24.63 -16.61
C LEU A 421 -4.86 24.69 -17.14
N PRO A 422 -4.05 25.67 -16.68
CA PRO A 422 -2.71 25.89 -17.25
C PRO A 422 -1.67 24.84 -16.84
N SER A 423 -1.90 24.08 -15.76
CA SER A 423 -0.92 23.14 -15.22
C SER A 423 -1.58 22.00 -14.44
N ARG A 424 -0.81 20.92 -14.22
CA ARG A 424 -1.20 19.83 -13.30
C ARG A 424 -1.49 20.34 -11.89
N GLN A 425 -0.71 21.31 -11.42
CA GLN A 425 -0.86 21.93 -10.10
C GLN A 425 -2.23 22.60 -9.96
N ALA A 426 -2.65 23.37 -10.96
CA ALA A 426 -3.97 24.01 -10.97
C ALA A 426 -5.12 22.99 -10.95
N VAL A 427 -4.95 21.83 -11.62
CA VAL A 427 -5.95 20.75 -11.54
C VAL A 427 -6.02 20.16 -10.13
N MET A 428 -4.88 19.95 -9.46
CA MET A 428 -4.86 19.43 -8.09
C MET A 428 -5.53 20.38 -7.11
N GLU A 429 -5.25 21.68 -7.20
CA GLU A 429 -5.91 22.71 -6.37
C GLU A 429 -7.43 22.73 -6.56
N GLU A 430 -7.90 22.58 -7.80
CA GLU A 430 -9.33 22.51 -8.10
C GLU A 430 -9.96 21.20 -7.60
N LEU A 431 -9.25 20.06 -7.71
CA LEU A 431 -9.69 18.80 -7.11
C LEU A 431 -9.83 18.92 -5.59
N ASP A 432 -8.87 19.54 -4.92
CA ASP A 432 -8.91 19.74 -3.47
C ASP A 432 -10.10 20.62 -3.07
N ARG A 433 -10.37 21.70 -3.81
CA ARG A 433 -11.56 22.54 -3.62
C ARG A 433 -12.86 21.73 -3.78
N LEU A 434 -12.97 20.94 -4.84
CA LEU A 434 -14.17 20.12 -5.11
C LEU A 434 -14.36 18.99 -4.09
N LEU A 435 -13.27 18.50 -3.49
CA LEU A 435 -13.29 17.42 -2.50
C LEU A 435 -13.38 17.91 -1.05
N ALA A 436 -13.07 19.19 -0.78
CA ALA A 436 -13.16 19.80 0.55
C ALA A 436 -14.57 19.67 1.17
N ASP A 437 -15.62 19.65 0.33
CA ASP A 437 -17.01 19.46 0.76
C ASP A 437 -17.36 18.00 1.09
N THR A 438 -16.47 17.05 0.82
CA THR A 438 -16.65 15.63 1.15
C THR A 438 -15.77 15.24 2.33
N LYS A 439 -16.10 15.69 3.55
CA LYS A 439 -15.49 15.19 4.79
C LYS A 439 -15.53 13.65 4.79
N PRO A 440 -14.38 12.95 4.64
CA PRO A 440 -14.35 11.51 4.83
C PRO A 440 -14.35 11.29 6.33
N VAL A 441 -15.53 10.97 6.86
CA VAL A 441 -15.72 10.48 8.22
C VAL A 441 -15.06 9.11 8.27
N LEU A 442 -13.95 9.01 9.00
CA LEU A 442 -13.26 7.75 9.26
C LEU A 442 -13.75 7.12 10.55
#